data_AF-A0AAV0FTG7-F1
#
_entry.id   AF-A0AAV0FTG7-F1
#
_cell.length_a   1.000
_cell.length_b   1.000
_cell.length_c   1.000
_cell.angle_alpha   90.00
_cell.angle_beta   90.00
_cell.angle_gamma   90.00
#
_symmetry.space_group_name_H-M   'P 1'
#
loop_
_entity.id
_entity.type
_entity.pdbx_description
1 polymer ?
#
loop_
_entity_poly.entity_id
_entity_poly.type
_entity_poly.pdbx_seq_one_letter_code
_entity_poly.pdbx_strand_id
1 'polypeptide(L)'
;MMNIIAGGASARPFVTHHNELNMRLYMRIAPELYLKQLVVGGLVRVYEIGKQFRNEGIDLTHNPEFTTSEFYMAYADYNDLMSLTEKMLSGIVGW
;
A
#
# COMPACT_ATOMS: atom_id res chain seq x y z
N MET A 1 -10.48 -3.07 0.12
CA MET A 1 -9.46 -3.23 1.19
C MET A 1 -9.53 -4.60 1.90
N MET A 2 -10.43 -5.50 1.51
CA MET A 2 -10.48 -6.87 2.02
C MET A 2 -9.89 -7.81 0.98
N ASN A 3 -8.99 -8.70 1.38
CA ASN A 3 -8.28 -9.63 0.51
C ASN A 3 -8.51 -11.07 0.98
N ILE A 4 -8.50 -12.01 0.03
CA ILE A 4 -8.51 -13.46 0.34
C ILE A 4 -7.16 -13.89 0.93
N ILE A 5 -6.07 -13.27 0.46
CA ILE A 5 -4.71 -13.45 0.96
C ILE A 5 -4.13 -12.06 1.18
N ALA A 6 -3.64 -11.77 2.38
CA ALA A 6 -2.90 -10.54 2.66
C ALA A 6 -1.48 -10.64 2.08
N GLY A 7 -1.01 -9.58 1.41
CA GLY A 7 0.30 -9.53 0.78
C GLY A 7 0.74 -8.09 0.49
N GLY A 8 1.95 -7.93 -0.07
CA GLY A 8 2.57 -6.62 -0.34
C GLY A 8 3.34 -6.02 0.85
N ALA A 9 3.37 -6.68 2.00
CA ALA A 9 4.20 -6.32 3.14
C ALA A 9 4.43 -7.54 4.04
N SER A 10 5.41 -7.46 4.93
CA SER A 10 5.60 -8.42 6.02
C SER A 10 4.94 -7.90 7.30
N ALA A 11 3.67 -8.23 7.51
CA ALA A 11 2.87 -7.77 8.65
C ALA A 11 1.76 -8.76 9.01
N ARG A 12 1.31 -8.75 10.28
CA ARG A 12 0.17 -9.59 10.71
C ARG A 12 -1.15 -8.92 10.31
N PRO A 13 -2.04 -9.57 9.53
CA PRO A 13 -3.29 -8.96 9.11
C PRO A 13 -4.37 -9.03 10.20
N PHE A 14 -5.33 -8.10 10.14
CA PHE A 14 -6.64 -8.30 10.77
C PHE A 14 -7.46 -9.30 9.98
N VAL A 15 -8.20 -10.16 10.68
CA VAL A 15 -9.02 -11.23 10.10
C VAL A 15 -10.50 -10.90 10.33
N THR A 16 -11.32 -11.08 9.31
CA THR A 16 -12.77 -10.91 9.37
C THR A 16 -13.48 -12.04 8.60
N HIS A 17 -14.81 -12.07 8.65
CA HIS A 17 -15.64 -13.07 8.00
C HIS A 17 -16.78 -12.40 7.22
N HIS A 18 -16.96 -12.83 5.96
CA HIS A 18 -18.07 -12.39 5.12
C HIS A 18 -19.20 -13.42 5.22
N ASN A 19 -20.33 -13.03 5.82
CA ASN A 19 -21.42 -13.97 6.15
C ASN A 19 -22.06 -14.63 4.92
N GLU A 20 -22.45 -13.85 3.91
CA GLU A 20 -23.15 -14.39 2.72
C GLU A 20 -22.26 -15.32 1.90
N LEU A 21 -21.01 -14.92 1.65
CA LEU A 21 -20.01 -15.74 0.96
C LEU A 21 -19.40 -16.84 1.86
N ASN A 22 -19.76 -16.87 3.14
CA ASN A 22 -19.23 -17.78 4.17
C ASN A 22 -17.70 -17.96 4.08
N MET A 23 -16.95 -16.86 4.00
CA MET A 23 -15.50 -16.91 3.77
C MET A 23 -14.74 -15.99 4.71
N ARG A 24 -13.50 -16.41 5.03
CA ARG A 24 -12.54 -15.59 5.77
C ARG A 24 -11.90 -14.57 4.83
N LEU A 25 -11.80 -13.33 5.29
CA LEU A 25 -11.11 -12.25 4.61
C LEU A 25 -10.10 -11.60 5.53
N TYR A 26 -9.13 -10.91 4.94
CA TYR A 26 -8.09 -10.19 5.64
C TYR A 26 -8.14 -8.72 5.26
N MET A 27 -8.01 -7.82 6.23
CA MET A 27 -7.80 -6.41 5.92
C MET A 27 -6.40 -6.25 5.29
N ARG A 28 -6.29 -5.42 4.25
CA ARG A 28 -5.03 -5.26 3.53
C ARG A 28 -3.92 -4.69 4.42
N ILE A 29 -2.70 -5.18 4.19
CA ILE A 29 -1.46 -4.69 4.82
C ILE A 29 -0.66 -3.77 3.89
N ALA A 30 -0.90 -3.86 2.58
CA ALA A 30 -0.44 -2.96 1.52
C ALA A 30 -1.29 -3.16 0.23
N PRO A 31 -1.39 -2.16 -0.67
CA PRO A 31 -1.98 -2.27 -2.00
C PRO A 31 -1.02 -2.76 -3.11
N GLU A 32 0.29 -2.89 -2.83
CA GLU A 32 1.36 -3.26 -3.79
C GLU A 32 0.94 -4.23 -4.90
N LEU A 33 0.38 -5.40 -4.55
CA LEU A 33 0.09 -6.44 -5.53
C LEU A 33 -0.99 -6.01 -6.54
N TYR A 34 -2.01 -5.28 -6.08
CA TYR A 34 -3.06 -4.77 -6.95
C TYR A 34 -2.54 -3.66 -7.86
N LEU A 35 -1.71 -2.76 -7.34
CA LEU A 35 -1.12 -1.70 -8.17
C LEU A 35 -0.19 -2.28 -9.24
N LYS A 36 0.59 -3.32 -8.94
CA LYS A 36 1.38 -4.06 -9.95
C LYS A 36 0.49 -4.73 -11.00
N GLN A 37 -0.64 -5.32 -10.61
CA GLN A 37 -1.60 -5.89 -11.56
C GLN A 37 -2.17 -4.83 -12.51
N LEU A 38 -2.44 -3.61 -12.04
CA LEU A 38 -2.87 -2.49 -12.89
C LEU A 38 -1.79 -2.10 -13.90
N VAL A 39 -0.52 -2.09 -13.49
CA VAL A 39 0.62 -1.85 -14.40
C VAL A 39 0.70 -2.93 -15.47
N VAL A 40 0.58 -4.21 -15.09
CA VAL A 40 0.48 -5.32 -16.04
C VAL A 40 -0.72 -5.16 -16.99
N GLY A 41 -1.84 -4.63 -16.48
CA GLY A 41 -3.03 -4.30 -17.26
C GLY A 41 -2.88 -3.08 -18.20
N GLY A 42 -1.71 -2.44 -18.24
CA GLY A 42 -1.40 -1.35 -19.17
C GLY A 42 -1.47 0.05 -18.56
N LEU A 43 -1.83 0.20 -17.28
CA LEU A 43 -1.77 1.50 -16.61
C LEU A 43 -0.33 1.82 -16.20
N VAL A 44 0.36 2.59 -17.04
CA VAL A 44 1.81 2.85 -16.91
C VAL A 44 2.21 3.63 -15.66
N ARG A 45 1.29 4.37 -15.03
CA ARG A 45 1.52 5.09 -13.77
C ARG A 45 0.26 5.04 -12.93
N VAL A 46 0.37 4.50 -11.73
CA VAL A 46 -0.74 4.38 -10.78
C VAL A 46 -0.26 4.78 -9.39
N TYR A 47 -1.15 5.36 -8.59
CA TYR A 47 -0.89 5.64 -7.19
C TYR A 47 -2.16 5.46 -6.36
N GLU A 48 -2.00 5.18 -5.08
CA GLU A 48 -3.09 5.15 -4.11
C GLU A 48 -2.63 5.80 -2.80
N ILE A 49 -3.43 6.75 -2.30
CA ILE A 49 -3.35 7.23 -0.93
C ILE A 49 -4.49 6.57 -0.16
N GLY A 50 -4.18 5.76 0.85
CA GLY A 50 -5.21 5.00 1.54
C GLY A 50 -4.76 4.35 2.84
N LYS A 51 -5.75 3.80 3.56
CA LYS A 51 -5.53 3.13 4.84
C LYS A 51 -4.95 1.74 4.66
N GLN A 52 -4.01 1.39 5.53
CA GLN A 52 -3.44 0.05 5.71
C GLN A 52 -3.71 -0.40 7.14
N PHE A 53 -3.88 -1.70 7.35
CA PHE A 53 -4.27 -2.27 8.64
C PHE A 53 -3.27 -3.35 9.06
N ARG A 54 -2.60 -3.16 10.19
CA ARG A 54 -1.63 -4.13 10.74
C ARG A 54 -1.98 -4.45 12.19
N ASN A 55 -2.17 -5.73 12.47
CA ASN A 55 -2.54 -6.25 13.78
C ASN A 55 -1.28 -6.50 14.63
N GLU A 56 -0.64 -5.40 14.99
CA GLU A 56 0.65 -5.32 15.70
C GLU A 56 0.51 -4.44 16.95
N GLY A 57 1.57 -4.34 17.75
CA GLY A 57 1.58 -3.49 18.94
C GLY A 57 1.47 -1.99 18.62
N ILE A 58 0.96 -1.23 19.59
CA ILE A 58 0.85 0.24 19.49
C ILE A 58 2.02 0.88 20.24
N ASP A 59 2.68 1.84 19.62
CA ASP A 59 3.73 2.66 20.24
C ASP A 59 3.76 4.08 19.64
N LEU A 60 4.83 4.84 19.88
CA LEU A 60 4.97 6.23 19.44
C LEU A 60 4.90 6.42 17.91
N THR A 61 5.18 5.37 17.13
CA THR A 61 5.22 5.42 15.66
C THR A 61 4.31 4.38 14.99
N HIS A 62 3.65 3.51 15.76
CA HIS A 62 2.80 2.44 15.23
C HIS A 62 1.35 2.60 15.69
N ASN A 63 0.47 2.84 14.72
CA ASN A 63 -0.99 2.77 14.90
C ASN A 63 -1.55 1.61 14.06
N PRO A 64 -2.55 0.84 14.54
CA PRO A 64 -3.03 -0.35 13.82
C PRO A 64 -3.70 -0.04 12.47
N GLU A 65 -4.15 1.20 12.29
CA GLU A 65 -4.53 1.76 10.99
C GLU A 65 -3.72 3.01 10.66
N PHE A 66 -3.11 3.07 9.50
CA PHE A 66 -2.30 4.22 9.09
C PHE A 66 -2.45 4.47 7.60
N THR A 67 -2.05 5.66 7.16
CA THR A 67 -2.19 6.08 5.76
C THR A 67 -0.85 5.98 5.06
N THR A 68 -0.82 5.33 3.91
CA THR A 68 0.34 5.32 3.01
C THR A 68 -0.02 5.95 1.68
N SER A 69 0.99 6.46 0.97
CA SER A 69 0.94 6.77 -0.46
C SER A 69 1.86 5.79 -1.16
N GLU A 70 1.30 4.89 -1.97
CA GLU A 70 2.06 3.94 -2.79
C GLU A 70 1.82 4.23 -4.26
N PHE A 71 2.89 4.24 -5.06
CA PHE A 71 2.82 4.46 -6.49
C PHE A 71 3.71 3.48 -7.24
N TYR A 72 3.33 3.19 -8.49
CA TYR A 72 4.08 2.37 -9.42
C TYR A 72 4.20 3.09 -10.75
N MET A 73 5.40 3.03 -11.33
CA MET A 73 5.77 3.71 -12.57
C MET A 73 6.48 2.73 -13.49
N ALA A 74 5.82 2.36 -14.59
CA ALA A 74 6.41 1.52 -15.62
C ALA A 74 7.63 2.21 -16.25
N TYR A 75 8.62 1.41 -16.63
CA TYR A 75 9.88 1.86 -17.26
C TYR A 75 10.77 2.75 -16.40
N ALA A 76 10.48 2.89 -15.11
CA ALA A 76 11.36 3.55 -14.15
C ALA A 76 12.13 2.51 -13.33
N ASP A 77 13.36 2.86 -12.96
CA ASP A 77 14.12 2.16 -11.94
C ASP A 77 14.16 2.96 -10.63
N TYR A 78 14.86 2.44 -9.62
CA TYR A 78 14.92 3.10 -8.32
C TYR A 78 15.68 4.44 -8.34
N ASN A 79 16.58 4.68 -9.32
CA ASN A 79 17.30 5.94 -9.44
C ASN A 79 16.34 7.05 -9.88
N ASP A 80 15.42 6.76 -10.81
CA ASP A 80 14.33 7.68 -11.16
C ASP A 80 13.48 8.03 -9.93
N LEU A 81 13.22 7.03 -9.07
CA LEU A 81 12.45 7.22 -7.85
C LEU A 81 13.19 8.05 -6.80
N MET A 82 14.53 7.92 -6.70
CA MET A 82 15.35 8.76 -5.83
C MET A 82 15.21 10.23 -6.23
N SER A 83 15.42 10.55 -7.52
CA SER A 83 15.27 11.93 -8.02
C SER A 83 13.85 12.47 -7.86
N LEU A 84 12.83 11.64 -8.09
CA LEU A 84 11.43 12.02 -7.88
C LEU A 84 11.16 12.32 -6.40
N THR A 85 11.66 11.48 -5.49
CA THR A 85 11.47 11.62 -4.04
C THR A 85 12.13 12.88 -3.52
N GLU A 86 13.37 13.17 -3.92
CA GLU A 86 14.08 14.41 -3.57
C GLU A 86 13.30 15.64 -4.01
N LYS A 87 12.83 15.66 -5.26
CA LYS A 87 12.05 16.77 -5.81
C LYS A 87 10.71 16.94 -5.09
N MET A 88 10.02 15.84 -4.81
CA MET A 88 8.72 15.86 -4.15
C MET A 88 8.85 16.38 -2.71
N LEU A 89 9.78 15.82 -1.92
CA LEU A 89 9.92 16.19 -0.51
C LEU A 89 10.47 17.62 -0.35
N SER A 90 11.47 18.02 -1.14
CA SER A 90 11.97 19.41 -1.12
C SER A 90 10.89 20.42 -1.52
N GLY A 91 10.08 20.10 -2.53
CA GLY A 91 8.97 20.94 -2.96
C GLY A 91 7.82 21.03 -1.93
N ILE A 92 7.55 19.95 -1.17
CA ILE A 92 6.54 19.95 -0.10
C ILE A 92 6.98 20.81 1.09
N VAL A 93 8.26 20.71 1.48
CA VAL A 93 8.79 21.49 2.61
C VAL A 93 8.89 22.99 2.25
N GLY A 94 9.22 23.31 0.99
CA GLY A 94 9.35 24.67 0.50
C GLY A 94 10.65 25.33 0.97
N TRP A 95 11.60 25.49 0.04
CA TRP A 95 12.69 26.47 0.12
C TRP A 95 12.67 27.30 -1.16
#